data_AF-R1D343-F1
#
_entry.id   AF-R1D343-F1
#
_cell.length_a   1.000
_cell.length_b   1.000
_cell.length_c   1.000
_cell.angle_alpha   90.00
_cell.angle_beta   90.00
_cell.angle_gamma   90.00
#
_symmetry.space_group_name_H-M   'P 1'
#
loop_
_entity.id
_entity.type
_entity.pdbx_description
1 polymer ?
#
loop_
_entity_poly.entity_id
_entity_poly.type
_entity_poly.pdbx_seq_one_letter_code
_entity_poly.pdbx_strand_id
1 'polypeptide(L)'
;LMAAVHAGQTAEALALMEAGAPWDAIDSFGHSAGAIALRDGNTALLDALLEAGSSSVLWEAAHEACFGHSLHSDFLQQRLRFEEGRLMDELDRPVMMAWEAPLMEAHAAALCPEEGGARVLNLGFGLGLVDTALQRRRPASHTIVEPHADVLLAMRRGGWLERAGVTVLQGTWQGVLPPLGVRCEQADPPFDAIFFDTFAEGGASDELFRFHELLPGLLRPGGVYSYFNG
;
A
#
# COMPACT_ATOMS: atom_id res chain seq x y z
N LEU A 1 25.24 14.45 8.97
CA LEU A 1 25.38 13.23 9.78
C LEU A 1 26.45 12.28 9.21
N MET A 2 26.25 11.70 8.02
CA MET A 2 27.14 10.67 7.46
C MET A 2 28.64 11.02 7.44
N ALA A 3 29.00 12.26 7.11
CA ALA A 3 30.40 12.70 7.14
C ALA A 3 31.04 12.57 8.53
N ALA A 4 30.31 12.91 9.60
CA ALA A 4 30.78 12.77 10.97
C ALA A 4 30.86 11.30 11.40
N VAL A 5 29.89 10.48 10.97
CA VAL A 5 29.87 9.03 11.23
C VAL A 5 31.08 8.34 10.60
N HIS A 6 31.39 8.63 9.33
CA HIS A 6 32.58 8.09 8.66
C HIS A 6 33.89 8.55 9.30
N ALA A 7 33.93 9.76 9.85
CA ALA A 7 35.09 10.30 10.53
C ALA A 7 35.28 9.74 11.96
N GLY A 8 34.36 8.90 12.46
CA GLY A 8 34.37 8.43 13.84
C GLY A 8 34.09 9.54 14.87
N GLN A 9 33.51 10.65 14.42
CA GLN A 9 33.26 11.86 15.19
C GLN A 9 31.90 11.77 15.90
N THR A 10 31.86 10.98 16.98
CA THR A 10 30.63 10.69 17.73
C THR A 10 29.94 11.96 18.24
N ALA A 11 30.69 12.89 18.82
CA ALA A 11 30.10 14.10 19.42
C ALA A 11 29.45 15.00 18.35
N GLU A 12 30.11 15.16 17.21
CA GLU A 12 29.58 15.91 16.08
C GLU A 12 28.39 15.20 15.42
N ALA A 13 28.42 13.87 15.35
CA ALA A 13 27.28 13.10 14.84
C ALA A 13 26.04 13.28 15.72
N LEU A 14 26.19 13.21 17.04
CA LEU A 14 25.10 13.45 18.00
C LEU A 14 24.58 14.88 17.94
N ALA A 15 25.46 15.88 17.89
CA ALA A 15 25.06 17.28 17.76
C ALA A 15 24.30 17.56 16.46
N LEU A 16 24.67 16.88 15.36
CA LEU A 16 23.94 16.97 14.10
C LEU A 16 22.54 16.33 14.20
N MET A 17 22.39 15.22 14.93
CA MET A 17 21.08 14.60 15.17
C MET A 17 20.18 15.51 16.02
N GLU A 18 20.73 16.12 17.08
CA GLU A 18 20.01 17.12 17.89
C GLU A 18 19.56 18.33 17.07
N ALA A 19 20.36 18.71 16.05
CA ALA A 19 20.02 19.76 15.10
C ALA A 19 19.02 19.33 14.00
N GLY A 20 18.51 18.09 14.05
CA GLY A 20 17.51 17.56 13.12
C GLY A 20 18.06 16.82 11.90
N ALA A 21 19.32 16.39 11.92
CA ALA A 21 19.84 15.53 10.87
C ALA A 21 19.12 14.16 10.89
N PRO A 22 18.74 13.62 9.73
CA PRO A 22 17.97 12.37 9.64
C PRO A 22 18.77 11.21 10.24
N TRP A 23 18.17 10.50 11.20
CA TRP A 23 18.80 9.36 11.90
C TRP A 23 18.94 8.14 10.98
N ASP A 24 18.09 8.03 9.95
CA ASP A 24 18.06 6.98 8.94
C ASP A 24 18.98 7.26 7.73
N ALA A 25 19.89 8.24 7.84
CA ALA A 25 20.79 8.61 6.77
C ALA A 25 21.65 7.43 6.26
N ILE A 26 21.81 7.37 4.94
CA ILE A 26 22.61 6.38 4.21
C ILE A 26 23.76 7.03 3.44
N ASP A 27 24.87 6.31 3.28
CA ASP A 27 25.97 6.72 2.41
C ASP A 27 25.70 6.36 0.92
N SER A 28 26.62 6.77 0.03
CA SER A 28 26.54 6.46 -1.40
C SER A 28 26.70 4.97 -1.73
N PHE A 29 27.04 4.15 -0.75
CA PHE A 29 27.20 2.69 -0.86
C PHE A 29 26.01 1.94 -0.24
N GLY A 30 25.01 2.66 0.29
CA GLY A 30 23.81 2.08 0.90
C GLY A 30 23.98 1.65 2.35
N HIS A 31 25.07 2.01 3.03
CA HIS A 31 25.22 1.75 4.46
C HIS A 31 24.54 2.83 5.29
N SER A 32 23.69 2.44 6.24
CA SER A 32 23.10 3.37 7.19
C SER A 32 24.10 3.82 8.25
N ALA A 33 23.84 4.99 8.85
CA ALA A 33 24.57 5.47 10.01
C ALA A 33 24.65 4.41 11.14
N GLY A 34 23.55 3.68 11.37
CA GLY A 34 23.48 2.59 12.36
C GLY A 34 24.35 1.39 12.01
N ALA A 35 24.37 0.98 10.73
CA ALA A 35 25.24 -0.11 10.27
C ALA A 35 26.72 0.22 10.45
N ILE A 36 27.11 1.47 10.18
CA ILE A 36 28.48 1.94 10.36
C ILE A 36 28.83 2.04 11.86
N ALA A 37 27.94 2.60 12.68
CA ALA A 37 28.14 2.68 14.13
C ALA A 37 28.32 1.29 14.77
N LEU A 38 27.51 0.32 14.35
CA LEU A 38 27.62 -1.08 14.80
C LEU A 38 28.94 -1.71 14.37
N ARG A 39 29.33 -1.55 13.10
CA ARG A 39 30.60 -2.08 12.57
C ARG A 39 31.81 -1.51 13.31
N ASP A 40 31.76 -0.22 13.62
CA ASP A 40 32.87 0.50 14.25
C ASP A 40 32.85 0.34 15.79
N GLY A 41 31.88 -0.40 16.35
CA GLY A 41 31.75 -0.64 17.79
C GLY A 41 31.36 0.60 18.60
N ASN A 42 30.79 1.61 17.94
CA ASN A 42 30.43 2.87 18.54
C ASN A 42 29.03 2.79 19.18
N THR A 43 28.98 2.19 20.36
CA THR A 43 27.72 1.92 21.08
C THR A 43 26.96 3.20 21.42
N ALA A 44 27.65 4.30 21.76
CA ALA A 44 27.01 5.57 22.10
C ALA A 44 26.24 6.19 20.91
N LEU A 45 26.84 6.14 19.71
CA LEU A 45 26.15 6.58 18.50
C LEU A 45 25.02 5.62 18.11
N LEU A 46 25.25 4.32 18.23
CA LEU A 46 24.26 3.30 17.92
C LEU A 46 23.00 3.43 18.81
N ASP A 47 23.18 3.59 20.12
CA ASP A 47 22.08 3.76 21.07
C ASP A 47 21.28 5.03 20.76
N ALA A 48 21.95 6.14 20.43
CA ALA A 48 21.28 7.38 20.06
C ALA A 48 20.48 7.26 18.75
N LEU A 49 21.00 6.54 17.76
CA LEU A 49 20.30 6.28 16.49
C LEU A 49 19.07 5.39 16.70
N LEU A 50 19.18 4.38 17.57
CA LEU A 50 18.07 3.49 17.93
C LEU A 50 16.99 4.23 18.71
N GLU A 51 17.36 5.09 19.65
CA GLU A 51 16.42 5.91 20.42
C GLU A 51 15.69 6.92 19.52
N ALA A 52 16.42 7.57 18.62
CA ALA A 52 15.84 8.50 17.65
C ALA A 52 14.86 7.79 16.70
N GLY A 53 15.22 6.59 16.21
CA GLY A 53 14.33 5.77 15.39
C GLY A 53 13.10 5.30 16.15
N SER A 54 13.26 4.84 17.38
CA SER A 54 12.14 4.42 18.24
C SER A 54 11.20 5.57 18.54
N SER A 55 11.73 6.76 18.85
CA SER A 55 10.95 7.96 19.12
C SER A 55 10.20 8.46 17.89
N SER A 56 10.80 8.36 16.69
CA SER A 56 10.14 8.72 15.42
C SER A 56 8.95 7.81 15.14
N VAL A 57 9.13 6.49 15.26
CA VAL A 57 8.06 5.50 15.04
C VAL A 57 6.95 5.64 16.08
N LEU A 58 7.31 5.87 17.35
CA LEU A 58 6.33 6.09 18.43
C LEU A 58 5.59 7.42 18.27
N TRP A 59 6.25 8.48 17.79
CA TRP A 59 5.60 9.75 17.48
C TRP A 59 4.64 9.61 16.30
N GLU A 60 5.02 8.93 15.22
CA GLU A 60 4.13 8.63 14.09
C GLU A 60 2.90 7.85 14.56
N ALA A 61 3.10 6.77 15.32
CA ALA A 61 2.00 6.00 15.89
C ALA A 61 1.12 6.81 16.86
N ALA A 62 1.70 7.69 17.68
CA ALA A 62 0.96 8.54 18.62
C ALA A 62 0.24 9.70 17.91
N HIS A 63 0.83 10.27 16.85
CA HIS A 63 0.21 11.27 16.00
C HIS A 63 -0.99 10.66 15.26
N GLU A 64 -0.83 9.45 14.73
CA GLU A 64 -1.90 8.68 14.10
C GLU A 64 -3.01 8.33 15.09
N ALA A 65 -2.68 7.87 16.30
CA ALA A 65 -3.68 7.60 17.35
C ALA A 65 -4.45 8.85 17.80
N CYS A 66 -3.80 10.02 17.83
CA CYS A 66 -4.41 11.29 18.25
C CYS A 66 -5.18 12.01 17.13
N PHE A 67 -4.77 11.87 15.87
CA PHE A 67 -5.30 12.65 14.74
C PHE A 67 -5.98 11.81 13.65
N GLY A 68 -5.77 10.49 13.60
CA GLY A 68 -6.34 9.58 12.59
C GLY A 68 -7.74 9.04 12.92
N HIS A 69 -8.21 9.22 14.15
CA HIS A 69 -9.43 8.56 14.64
C HIS A 69 -10.75 9.13 14.08
N SER A 70 -10.73 10.19 13.25
CA SER A 70 -11.91 10.91 12.76
C SER A 70 -12.09 10.92 11.23
N LEU A 71 -11.22 10.29 10.43
CA LEU A 71 -11.30 10.40 8.96
C LEU A 71 -11.95 9.18 8.29
N HIS A 72 -11.66 7.96 8.77
CA HIS A 72 -12.02 6.72 8.09
C HIS A 72 -13.53 6.45 7.92
N SER A 73 -14.39 6.98 8.81
CA SER A 73 -15.84 6.83 8.70
C SER A 73 -16.48 7.78 7.70
N ASP A 74 -15.76 8.84 7.31
CA ASP A 74 -16.34 9.95 6.55
C ASP A 74 -16.26 9.66 5.04
N PHE A 75 -15.15 9.12 4.51
CA PHE A 75 -15.03 8.89 3.06
C PHE A 75 -16.06 7.94 2.48
N LEU A 76 -16.33 6.81 3.14
CA LEU A 76 -17.34 5.86 2.63
C LEU A 76 -18.76 6.44 2.65
N GLN A 77 -18.97 7.55 3.35
CA GLN A 77 -20.24 8.28 3.40
C GLN A 77 -20.26 9.50 2.46
N GLN A 78 -19.09 9.94 1.99
CA GLN A 78 -18.96 11.07 1.07
C GLN A 78 -19.52 10.73 -0.32
N ARG A 79 -19.93 11.77 -1.05
CA ARG A 79 -20.23 11.67 -2.47
C ARG A 79 -18.98 11.89 -3.31
N LEU A 80 -18.65 10.90 -4.12
CA LEU A 80 -17.58 11.05 -5.09
C LEU A 80 -18.08 11.69 -6.38
N ARG A 81 -17.25 12.56 -6.94
CA ARG A 81 -17.48 13.21 -8.23
C ARG A 81 -16.61 12.56 -9.29
N PHE A 82 -17.26 12.00 -10.30
CA PHE A 82 -16.61 11.58 -11.53
C PHE A 82 -16.59 12.77 -12.49
N GLU A 83 -15.39 13.25 -12.80
CA GLU A 83 -15.12 14.27 -13.81
C GLU A 83 -14.33 13.65 -14.96
N GLU A 84 -14.07 14.40 -16.03
CA GLU A 84 -13.35 13.90 -17.20
C GLU A 84 -11.94 13.38 -16.82
N GLY A 85 -11.86 12.06 -16.61
CA GLY A 85 -10.64 11.37 -16.17
C GLY A 85 -10.25 11.60 -14.71
N ARG A 86 -11.17 12.00 -13.82
CA ARG A 86 -10.85 12.26 -12.40
C ARG A 86 -11.93 11.70 -11.49
N LEU A 87 -11.51 11.14 -10.37
CA LEU A 87 -12.37 10.78 -9.25
C LEU A 87 -11.97 11.64 -8.06
N MET A 88 -12.89 12.48 -7.60
CA MET A 88 -12.66 13.46 -6.54
C MET A 88 -13.62 13.20 -5.38
N ASP A 89 -13.16 13.45 -4.15
CA ASP A 89 -14.01 13.39 -2.96
C ASP A 89 -14.74 14.72 -2.67
N GLU A 90 -15.48 14.81 -1.55
CA GLU A 90 -16.19 16.04 -1.20
C GLU A 90 -15.26 17.22 -0.85
N LEU A 91 -13.99 16.94 -0.54
CA LEU A 91 -12.97 17.92 -0.17
C LEU A 91 -12.04 18.31 -1.32
N ASP A 92 -12.39 17.94 -2.57
CA ASP A 92 -11.55 18.15 -3.77
C ASP A 92 -10.18 17.46 -3.70
N ARG A 93 -10.06 16.39 -2.88
CA ARG A 93 -8.86 15.53 -2.88
C ARG A 93 -8.96 14.53 -4.04
N PRO A 94 -7.86 14.33 -4.80
CA PRO A 94 -7.85 13.34 -5.86
C PRO A 94 -7.85 11.94 -5.26
N VAL A 95 -8.91 11.17 -5.55
CA VAL A 95 -9.01 9.76 -5.18
C VAL A 95 -8.32 8.89 -6.23
N MET A 96 -8.52 9.21 -7.51
CA MET A 96 -7.81 8.56 -8.63
C MET A 96 -7.84 9.44 -9.88
N MET A 97 -6.78 9.38 -10.68
CA MET A 97 -6.64 10.21 -11.88
C MET A 97 -6.27 9.40 -13.13
N ALA A 98 -6.85 9.76 -14.28
CA ALA A 98 -6.61 9.07 -15.56
C ALA A 98 -5.15 9.13 -16.06
N TRP A 99 -4.33 10.07 -15.57
CA TRP A 99 -2.91 10.15 -15.93
C TRP A 99 -2.11 8.95 -15.39
N GLU A 100 -2.63 8.24 -14.38
CA GLU A 100 -2.01 7.05 -13.79
C GLU A 100 -2.10 5.82 -14.71
N ALA A 101 -2.81 5.89 -15.85
CA ALA A 101 -3.02 4.75 -16.73
C ALA A 101 -1.73 4.01 -17.17
N PRO A 102 -0.63 4.66 -17.57
CA PRO A 102 0.61 3.95 -17.92
C PRO A 102 1.23 3.20 -16.72
N LEU A 103 1.07 3.73 -15.51
CA LEU A 103 1.53 3.07 -14.29
C LEU A 103 0.68 1.82 -14.01
N MET A 104 -0.64 1.94 -14.12
CA MET A 104 -1.57 0.82 -13.96
C MET A 104 -1.36 -0.28 -14.99
N GLU A 105 -1.00 0.07 -16.22
CA GLU A 105 -0.58 -0.91 -17.24
C GLU A 105 0.71 -1.64 -16.86
N ALA A 106 1.67 -0.96 -16.24
CA ALA A 106 2.90 -1.56 -15.74
C ALA A 106 2.64 -2.52 -14.57
N HIS A 107 1.77 -2.14 -13.63
CA HIS A 107 1.34 -3.05 -12.55
C HIS A 107 0.64 -4.29 -13.11
N ALA A 108 -0.32 -4.12 -14.01
CA ALA A 108 -0.99 -5.25 -14.66
C ALA A 108 -0.01 -6.17 -15.41
N ALA A 109 1.03 -5.59 -16.02
CA ALA A 109 2.09 -6.34 -16.69
C ALA A 109 2.94 -7.18 -15.73
N ALA A 110 3.28 -6.63 -14.57
CA ALA A 110 4.05 -7.33 -13.54
C ALA A 110 3.22 -8.43 -12.86
N LEU A 111 1.94 -8.16 -12.60
CA LEU A 111 1.01 -9.09 -11.96
C LEU A 111 0.62 -10.26 -12.86
N CYS A 112 0.49 -10.02 -14.17
CA CYS A 112 0.10 -11.01 -15.16
C CYS A 112 1.06 -10.97 -16.37
N PRO A 113 2.30 -11.47 -16.22
CA PRO A 113 3.31 -11.39 -17.26
C PRO A 113 2.94 -12.23 -18.50
N GLU A 114 2.28 -13.36 -18.29
CA GLU A 114 1.72 -14.20 -19.35
C GLU A 114 0.21 -13.95 -19.49
N GLU A 115 -0.32 -14.12 -20.71
CA GLU A 115 -1.77 -14.09 -20.93
C GLU A 115 -2.42 -15.39 -20.43
N GLY A 116 -3.54 -15.27 -19.72
CA GLY A 116 -4.27 -16.45 -19.24
C GLY A 116 -3.82 -16.97 -17.87
N GLY A 117 -4.69 -17.74 -17.23
CA GLY A 117 -4.32 -18.61 -16.09
C GLY A 117 -4.27 -17.94 -14.71
N ALA A 118 -4.01 -16.64 -14.62
CA ALA A 118 -3.85 -15.97 -13.34
C ALA A 118 -5.17 -15.78 -12.56
N ARG A 119 -5.15 -16.23 -11.31
CA ARG A 119 -5.98 -15.89 -10.14
C ARG A 119 -5.80 -14.45 -9.63
N VAL A 120 -6.48 -13.43 -10.14
CA VAL A 120 -6.16 -12.03 -9.75
C VAL A 120 -7.15 -11.45 -8.75
N LEU A 121 -6.63 -10.75 -7.73
CA LEU A 121 -7.38 -9.89 -6.81
C LEU A 121 -6.94 -8.43 -6.97
N ASN A 122 -7.90 -7.52 -7.09
CA ASN A 122 -7.70 -6.08 -6.99
C ASN A 122 -8.46 -5.52 -5.76
N LEU A 123 -7.84 -4.62 -5.02
CA LEU A 123 -8.42 -3.92 -3.88
C LEU A 123 -8.44 -2.42 -4.16
N GLY A 124 -9.65 -1.88 -4.37
CA GLY A 124 -9.87 -0.52 -4.86
C GLY A 124 -10.05 -0.50 -6.37
N PHE A 125 -11.27 -0.18 -6.83
CA PHE A 125 -11.56 -0.10 -8.27
C PHE A 125 -11.23 1.29 -8.83
N GLY A 126 -11.60 2.35 -8.11
CA GLY A 126 -11.42 3.73 -8.54
C GLY A 126 -12.06 4.01 -9.92
N LEU A 127 -11.22 4.35 -10.91
CA LEU A 127 -11.61 4.55 -12.31
C LEU A 127 -11.53 3.26 -13.15
N GLY A 128 -11.11 2.13 -12.58
CA GLY A 128 -11.00 0.83 -13.25
C GLY A 128 -9.84 0.72 -14.24
N LEU A 129 -8.79 1.52 -14.06
CA LEU A 129 -7.63 1.56 -14.96
C LEU A 129 -6.85 0.25 -14.92
N VAL A 130 -6.43 -0.17 -13.72
CA VAL A 130 -5.73 -1.45 -13.53
C VAL A 130 -6.61 -2.63 -13.89
N ASP A 131 -7.90 -2.59 -13.55
CA ASP A 131 -8.84 -3.65 -13.87
C ASP A 131 -8.99 -3.83 -15.38
N THR A 132 -9.06 -2.72 -16.12
CA THR A 132 -9.11 -2.74 -17.59
C THR A 132 -7.83 -3.32 -18.17
N ALA A 133 -6.67 -2.95 -17.63
CA ALA A 133 -5.38 -3.47 -18.06
C ALA A 133 -5.25 -4.98 -17.76
N LEU A 134 -5.66 -5.42 -16.57
CA LEU A 134 -5.69 -6.83 -16.17
C LEU A 134 -6.63 -7.64 -17.06
N GLN A 135 -7.84 -7.16 -17.36
CA GLN A 135 -8.78 -7.86 -18.24
C GLN A 135 -8.23 -8.07 -19.65
N ARG A 136 -7.37 -7.18 -20.17
CA ARG A 136 -6.68 -7.39 -21.46
C ARG A 136 -5.71 -8.58 -21.43
N ARG A 137 -5.17 -8.92 -20.25
CA ARG A 137 -4.32 -10.11 -20.03
C ARG A 137 -5.11 -11.41 -19.90
N ARG A 138 -6.46 -11.34 -19.89
CA ARG A 138 -7.37 -12.50 -19.85
C ARG A 138 -7.13 -13.43 -18.65
N PRO A 139 -7.13 -12.92 -17.40
CA PRO A 139 -6.94 -13.75 -16.22
C PRO A 139 -7.99 -14.87 -16.14
N ALA A 140 -7.66 -15.96 -15.45
CA ALA A 140 -8.61 -17.07 -15.24
C ALA A 140 -9.81 -16.64 -14.40
N SER A 141 -9.58 -15.79 -13.40
CA SER A 141 -10.61 -15.04 -12.70
C SER A 141 -10.07 -13.73 -12.18
N HIS A 142 -10.95 -12.74 -12.05
CA HIS A 142 -10.62 -11.41 -11.59
C HIS A 142 -11.57 -10.97 -10.49
N THR A 143 -11.09 -10.96 -9.26
CA THR A 143 -11.86 -10.51 -8.09
C THR A 143 -11.52 -9.06 -7.80
N ILE A 144 -12.54 -8.22 -7.61
CA ILE A 144 -12.39 -6.80 -7.31
C ILE A 144 -13.12 -6.54 -5.99
N VAL A 145 -12.45 -5.92 -5.01
CA VAL A 145 -13.08 -5.45 -3.78
C VAL A 145 -13.27 -3.95 -3.86
N GLU A 146 -14.51 -3.49 -3.69
CA GLU A 146 -14.84 -2.06 -3.73
C GLU A 146 -15.92 -1.74 -2.68
N PRO A 147 -15.62 -0.87 -1.70
CA PRO A 147 -16.59 -0.47 -0.68
C PRO A 147 -17.47 0.73 -1.06
N HIS A 148 -17.02 1.61 -1.95
CA HIS A 148 -17.64 2.92 -2.13
C HIS A 148 -18.89 2.86 -3.03
N ALA A 149 -20.04 3.31 -2.51
CA ALA A 149 -21.33 3.20 -3.18
C ALA A 149 -21.36 3.87 -4.57
N ASP A 150 -20.77 5.07 -4.72
CA ASP A 150 -20.70 5.76 -6.01
C ASP A 150 -19.82 5.03 -7.03
N VAL A 151 -18.71 4.43 -6.60
CA VAL A 151 -17.84 3.64 -7.46
C VAL A 151 -18.55 2.37 -7.89
N LEU A 152 -19.22 1.67 -6.97
CA LEU A 152 -20.05 0.49 -7.30
C LEU A 152 -21.18 0.82 -8.29
N LEU A 153 -21.79 2.01 -8.16
CA LEU A 153 -22.81 2.47 -9.11
C LEU A 153 -22.19 2.73 -10.49
N ALA A 154 -21.00 3.32 -10.57
CA ALA A 154 -20.26 3.50 -11.80
C ALA A 154 -19.84 2.16 -12.43
N MET A 155 -19.35 1.21 -11.62
CA MET A 155 -19.03 -0.15 -12.04
C MET A 155 -20.25 -0.84 -12.66
N ARG A 156 -21.43 -0.72 -12.04
CA ARG A 156 -22.68 -1.29 -12.59
C ARG A 156 -23.04 -0.66 -13.92
N ARG A 157 -22.95 0.66 -14.04
CA ARG A 157 -23.20 1.38 -15.31
C ARG A 157 -22.20 0.98 -16.40
N GLY A 158 -20.95 0.71 -16.03
CA GLY A 158 -19.87 0.24 -16.92
C GLY A 158 -19.92 -1.26 -17.21
N GLY A 159 -20.90 -2.00 -16.69
CA GLY A 159 -21.07 -3.44 -16.91
C GLY A 159 -19.99 -4.30 -16.26
N TRP A 160 -19.37 -3.83 -15.18
CA TRP A 160 -18.33 -4.59 -14.45
C TRP A 160 -18.91 -5.69 -13.56
N LEU A 161 -20.11 -5.51 -13.03
CA LEU A 161 -20.76 -6.50 -12.17
C LEU A 161 -21.18 -7.75 -12.94
N GLU A 162 -21.46 -7.60 -14.23
CA GLU A 162 -21.91 -8.67 -15.13
C GLU A 162 -20.80 -9.18 -16.07
N ARG A 163 -19.58 -8.65 -15.94
CA ARG A 163 -18.47 -8.98 -16.84
C ARG A 163 -18.01 -10.42 -16.63
N ALA A 164 -17.85 -11.16 -17.72
CA ALA A 164 -17.41 -12.55 -17.66
C ALA A 164 -16.03 -12.68 -16.99
N GLY A 165 -15.90 -13.64 -16.07
CA GLY A 165 -14.66 -13.87 -15.32
C GLY A 165 -14.36 -12.84 -14.23
N VAL A 166 -15.22 -11.83 -14.03
CA VAL A 166 -15.09 -10.83 -12.97
C VAL A 166 -16.04 -11.15 -11.82
N THR A 167 -15.56 -11.03 -10.58
CA THR A 167 -16.37 -11.09 -9.36
C THR A 167 -16.14 -9.83 -8.54
N VAL A 168 -17.20 -9.06 -8.29
CA VAL A 168 -17.12 -7.82 -7.49
C VAL A 168 -17.62 -8.09 -6.08
N LEU A 169 -16.76 -7.92 -5.09
CA LEU A 169 -17.08 -8.02 -3.67
C LEU A 169 -17.37 -6.61 -3.14
N GLN A 170 -18.62 -6.37 -2.79
CA GLN A 170 -19.10 -5.07 -2.31
C GLN A 170 -18.87 -4.96 -0.81
N GLY A 171 -17.95 -4.10 -0.40
CA GLY A 171 -17.58 -3.92 1.00
C GLY A 171 -16.08 -3.65 1.18
N THR A 172 -15.70 -3.35 2.42
CA THR A 172 -14.29 -3.09 2.74
C THR A 172 -13.51 -4.39 2.73
N TRP A 173 -12.23 -4.35 2.34
CA TRP A 173 -11.38 -5.53 2.31
C TRP A 173 -11.27 -6.18 3.69
N GLN A 174 -11.25 -5.38 4.75
CA GLN A 174 -11.27 -5.84 6.15
C GLN A 174 -12.52 -6.66 6.48
N GLY A 175 -13.65 -6.38 5.84
CA GLY A 175 -14.89 -7.11 6.04
C GLY A 175 -15.03 -8.35 5.16
N VAL A 176 -14.59 -8.28 3.90
CA VAL A 176 -14.87 -9.32 2.89
C VAL A 176 -13.74 -10.34 2.72
N LEU A 177 -12.49 -9.99 3.03
CA LEU A 177 -11.35 -10.89 2.85
C LEU A 177 -11.12 -11.88 3.99
N PRO A 178 -11.34 -11.57 5.29
CA PRO A 178 -11.14 -12.58 6.33
C PRO A 178 -11.97 -13.86 6.11
N PRO A 179 -13.25 -13.81 5.67
CA PRO A 179 -13.97 -15.03 5.29
C PRO A 179 -13.35 -15.84 4.14
N LEU A 180 -12.56 -15.18 3.27
CA LEU A 180 -11.85 -15.80 2.13
C LEU A 180 -10.48 -16.37 2.54
N GLY A 181 -9.74 -15.66 3.39
CA GLY A 181 -8.41 -16.05 3.88
C GLY A 181 -8.44 -17.02 5.08
N VAL A 182 -9.54 -17.06 5.85
CA VAL A 182 -9.72 -17.97 7.00
C VAL A 182 -10.14 -19.38 6.57
N ARG A 183 -10.29 -19.62 5.27
CA ARG A 183 -10.40 -20.99 4.75
C ARG A 183 -8.99 -21.54 4.50
N CYS A 184 -8.51 -22.19 5.56
CA CYS A 184 -7.72 -23.41 5.55
C CYS A 184 -6.25 -23.23 5.95
N GLU A 185 -5.90 -23.81 7.10
CA GLU A 185 -4.56 -24.34 7.38
C GLU A 185 -4.15 -25.46 6.39
N GLN A 186 -5.03 -25.84 5.44
CA GLN A 186 -4.87 -26.95 4.50
C GLN A 186 -5.23 -26.69 3.02
N ALA A 187 -5.62 -25.48 2.59
CA ALA A 187 -5.95 -25.21 1.18
C ALA A 187 -5.04 -24.12 0.61
N ASP A 188 -4.62 -24.32 -0.64
CA ASP A 188 -3.78 -23.34 -1.33
C ASP A 188 -4.47 -21.97 -1.35
N PRO A 189 -3.71 -20.88 -1.06
CA PRO A 189 -4.23 -19.53 -1.15
C PRO A 189 -4.93 -19.27 -2.49
N PRO A 190 -6.00 -18.46 -2.56
CA PRO A 190 -6.84 -18.34 -3.74
C PRO A 190 -6.19 -17.63 -4.94
N PHE A 191 -5.23 -16.72 -4.72
CA PHE A 191 -4.76 -15.80 -5.78
C PHE A 191 -3.31 -16.06 -6.21
N ASP A 192 -3.06 -15.88 -7.50
CA ASP A 192 -1.74 -15.89 -8.13
C ASP A 192 -1.16 -14.47 -8.23
N ALA A 193 -2.02 -13.44 -8.24
CA ALA A 193 -1.62 -12.04 -8.26
C ALA A 193 -2.58 -11.16 -7.44
N ILE A 194 -2.03 -10.19 -6.72
CA ILE A 194 -2.79 -9.25 -5.89
C ILE A 194 -2.31 -7.81 -6.15
N PHE A 195 -3.24 -6.92 -6.45
CA PHE A 195 -3.02 -5.49 -6.50
C PHE A 195 -3.73 -4.79 -5.34
N PHE A 196 -3.03 -3.91 -4.63
CA PHE A 196 -3.55 -3.08 -3.55
C PHE A 196 -3.41 -1.60 -3.92
N ASP A 197 -4.53 -0.92 -4.14
CA ASP A 197 -4.58 0.50 -4.50
C ASP A 197 -5.83 1.13 -3.86
N THR A 198 -5.76 1.30 -2.55
CA THR A 198 -6.86 1.84 -1.76
C THR A 198 -6.57 3.29 -1.36
N PHE A 199 -7.65 4.06 -1.17
CA PHE A 199 -7.55 5.42 -0.64
C PHE A 199 -7.34 5.37 0.89
N ALA A 200 -6.09 5.58 1.33
CA ALA A 200 -5.71 5.45 2.74
C ALA A 200 -6.11 6.69 3.56
N GLU A 201 -7.11 6.55 4.42
CA GLU A 201 -7.56 7.66 5.30
C GLU A 201 -7.02 7.60 6.74
N GLY A 202 -6.21 6.59 7.06
CA GLY A 202 -5.60 6.42 8.39
C GLY A 202 -4.08 6.62 8.45
N GLY A 203 -3.42 6.74 7.28
CA GLY A 203 -1.97 6.57 7.16
C GLY A 203 -1.70 5.32 6.33
N ALA A 204 -1.02 5.47 5.19
CA ALA A 204 -0.78 4.38 4.25
C ALA A 204 -0.03 3.19 4.87
N SER A 205 0.75 3.43 5.95
CA SER A 205 1.57 2.42 6.62
C SER A 205 0.76 1.40 7.43
N ASP A 206 -0.25 1.82 8.20
CA ASP A 206 -1.07 0.88 9.01
C ASP A 206 -1.96 -0.01 8.13
N GLU A 207 -2.59 0.57 7.10
CA GLU A 207 -3.44 -0.22 6.19
C GLU A 207 -2.63 -1.28 5.42
N LEU A 208 -1.46 -0.90 4.90
CA LEU A 208 -0.57 -1.84 4.23
C LEU A 208 -0.09 -2.92 5.20
N PHE A 209 0.31 -2.54 6.41
CA PHE A 209 0.74 -3.49 7.44
C PHE A 209 -0.35 -4.53 7.73
N ARG A 210 -1.57 -4.06 8.02
CA ARG A 210 -2.73 -4.93 8.30
C ARG A 210 -3.12 -5.80 7.11
N PHE A 211 -2.95 -5.30 5.89
CA PHE A 211 -3.18 -6.11 4.70
C PHE A 211 -2.08 -7.17 4.52
N HIS A 212 -0.83 -6.84 4.81
CA HIS A 212 0.29 -7.78 4.72
C HIS A 212 0.14 -8.97 5.67
N GLU A 213 -0.52 -8.80 6.82
CA GLU A 213 -0.89 -9.91 7.70
C GLU A 213 -1.82 -10.94 7.03
N LEU A 214 -2.63 -10.51 6.05
CA LEU A 214 -3.54 -11.40 5.31
C LEU A 214 -2.88 -12.06 4.09
N LEU A 215 -1.80 -11.48 3.56
CA LEU A 215 -1.14 -11.97 2.34
C LEU A 215 -0.80 -13.47 2.36
N PRO A 216 -0.28 -14.06 3.45
CA PRO A 216 0.04 -15.50 3.48
C PRO A 216 -1.16 -16.42 3.24
N GLY A 217 -2.38 -15.99 3.60
CA GLY A 217 -3.62 -16.73 3.36
C GLY A 217 -4.27 -16.43 2.01
N LEU A 218 -3.81 -15.40 1.30
CA LEU A 218 -4.43 -14.91 0.06
C LEU A 218 -3.58 -15.19 -1.18
N LEU A 219 -2.26 -15.05 -1.08
CA LEU A 219 -1.31 -15.16 -2.18
C LEU A 219 -0.63 -16.52 -2.20
N ARG A 220 -0.66 -17.20 -3.35
CA ARG A 220 0.06 -18.47 -3.53
C ARG A 220 1.57 -18.31 -3.42
N PRO A 221 2.29 -19.37 -3.01
CA PRO A 221 3.74 -19.42 -3.21
C PRO A 221 4.12 -19.14 -4.67
N GLY A 222 5.00 -18.16 -4.88
CA GLY A 222 5.41 -17.71 -6.22
C GLY A 222 4.46 -16.72 -6.90
N GLY A 223 3.35 -16.34 -6.24
CA GLY A 223 2.46 -15.29 -6.71
C GLY A 223 3.08 -13.89 -6.59
N VAL A 224 2.51 -12.92 -7.31
CA VAL A 224 3.01 -11.54 -7.37
C VAL A 224 2.08 -10.61 -6.61
N TYR A 225 2.63 -9.83 -5.69
CA TYR A 225 1.94 -8.73 -5.02
C TYR A 225 2.51 -7.40 -5.49
N SER A 226 1.63 -6.44 -5.74
CA SER A 226 2.00 -5.07 -6.07
C SER A 226 1.01 -4.09 -5.44
N TYR A 227 1.46 -2.87 -5.16
CA TYR A 227 0.61 -1.84 -4.57
C TYR A 227 0.98 -0.45 -5.08
N PHE A 228 0.03 0.47 -4.97
CA PHE A 228 0.21 1.89 -5.26
C PHE A 228 -0.71 2.69 -4.35
N ASN A 229 -0.16 3.61 -3.55
CA ASN A 229 -0.96 4.37 -2.58
C ASN A 229 -0.67 5.89 -2.65
N GLY A 230 -0.48 6.43 -3.86
CA GLY A 230 -0.35 7.88 -4.11
C GLY A 230 0.87 8.55 -3.49
#